data_AF-A0A7S0MPJ8-F1
#
_entry.id   AF-A0A7S0MPJ8-F1
#
_cell.length_a   1.000
_cell.length_b   1.000
_cell.length_c   1.000
_cell.angle_alpha   90.00
_cell.angle_beta   90.00
_cell.angle_gamma   90.00
#
_symmetry.space_group_name_H-M   'P 1'
#
loop_
_entity.id
_entity.type
_entity.pdbx_description
1 polymer ?
#
loop_
_entity_poly.entity_id
_entity_poly.type
_entity_poly.pdbx_seq_one_letter_code
_entity_poly.pdbx_strand_id
1 'polypeptide(L)'
;GGDIDADAWLRYWFMMPVATFVSSACLLSGIGGAALFSPIFLLAFPILGPEYPLSSPASAFSTALITECFGFSSGLLGYIRKGLVDFKTAAPYIAVGAPVGLLGGVYCNVFDPSILRLAYGALMLGLSVLLVTQEEDT
;
A
#
# COMPACT_ATOMS: atom_id res chain seq x y z
N GLY A 1 11.16 -23.57 20.40
CA GLY A 1 11.95 -22.33 20.49
C GLY A 1 12.72 -22.26 19.20
N GLY A 2 12.32 -21.36 18.30
CA GLY A 2 12.87 -21.30 16.96
C GLY A 2 14.14 -20.47 16.99
N ASP A 3 15.24 -21.10 16.63
CA ASP A 3 16.49 -20.42 16.31
C ASP A 3 16.15 -19.48 15.14
N ILE A 4 16.25 -18.17 15.35
CA ILE A 4 16.10 -17.21 14.25
C ILE A 4 17.38 -17.39 13.43
N ASP A 5 17.28 -18.17 12.35
CA ASP A 5 18.38 -18.42 11.43
C ASP A 5 19.00 -17.08 11.05
N ALA A 6 20.24 -16.83 11.49
CA ALA A 6 21.00 -15.63 11.12
C ALA A 6 21.18 -15.51 9.60
N ASP A 7 20.92 -16.59 8.87
CA ASP A 7 20.99 -16.65 7.42
C ASP A 7 19.74 -16.01 6.77
N ALA A 8 18.59 -16.00 7.47
CA ALA A 8 17.35 -15.42 6.97
C ALA A 8 17.46 -13.90 6.80
N TRP A 9 18.14 -13.20 7.71
CA TRP A 9 18.29 -11.75 7.57
C TRP A 9 19.20 -11.40 6.37
N LEU A 10 20.31 -12.13 6.18
CA LEU A 10 21.19 -11.97 5.01
C LEU A 10 20.51 -12.34 3.70
N ARG A 11 19.50 -13.21 3.77
CA ARG A 11 18.66 -13.56 2.64
C ARG A 11 17.69 -12.43 2.29
N TYR A 12 17.06 -11.77 3.26
CA TYR A 12 16.03 -10.75 3.02
C TYR A 12 16.51 -9.29 3.15
N TRP A 13 17.79 -9.04 3.42
CA TRP A 13 18.31 -7.67 3.66
C TRP A 13 18.05 -6.71 2.50
N PHE A 14 18.04 -7.22 1.26
CA PHE A 14 17.80 -6.43 0.05
C PHE A 14 16.38 -5.85 -0.02
N MET A 15 15.44 -6.39 0.76
CA MET A 15 14.07 -5.87 0.84
C MET A 15 14.03 -4.46 1.43
N MET A 16 14.95 -4.13 2.33
CA MET A 16 14.99 -2.85 3.05
C MET A 16 15.20 -1.64 2.13
N PRO A 17 16.26 -1.60 1.28
CA PRO A 17 16.44 -0.49 0.34
C PRO A 17 15.35 -0.45 -0.75
N VAL A 18 14.87 -1.61 -1.23
CA VAL A 18 13.79 -1.68 -2.22
C VAL A 18 12.50 -1.11 -1.65
N ALA A 19 12.11 -1.52 -0.44
CA ALA A 19 10.92 -1.01 0.23
C ALA A 19 11.02 0.50 0.50
N THR A 20 12.21 0.99 0.85
CA THR A 20 12.44 2.43 1.05
C THR A 20 12.24 3.22 -0.25
N PHE A 21 12.75 2.73 -1.38
CA PHE A 21 12.59 3.37 -2.68
C PHE A 21 11.12 3.37 -3.14
N VAL A 22 10.46 2.21 -3.05
CA VAL A 22 9.04 2.06 -3.43
C VAL A 22 8.17 2.96 -2.55
N SER A 23 8.37 2.96 -1.23
CA SER A 23 7.62 3.81 -0.31
C SER A 23 7.82 5.30 -0.62
N SER A 24 9.05 5.69 -0.96
CA SER A 24 9.36 7.07 -1.37
C SER A 24 8.66 7.45 -2.67
N ALA A 25 8.69 6.58 -3.69
CA ALA A 25 7.98 6.80 -4.95
C ALA A 25 6.46 6.90 -4.76
N CYS A 26 5.89 6.03 -3.91
CA CYS A 26 4.47 6.07 -3.55
C CYS A 26 4.11 7.40 -2.86
N LEU A 27 4.90 7.81 -1.86
CA LEU A 27 4.75 9.10 -1.17
C LEU A 27 4.80 10.30 -2.13
N LEU A 28 5.70 10.28 -3.12
CA LEU A 28 5.78 11.35 -4.12
C LEU A 28 4.60 11.35 -5.10
N SER A 29 4.13 10.16 -5.49
CA SER A 29 3.00 10.01 -6.43
C SER A 29 1.62 10.20 -5.80
N GLY A 30 1.52 10.18 -4.46
CA GLY A 30 0.25 10.23 -3.74
C GLY A 30 -0.58 8.95 -3.82
N ILE A 31 -0.01 7.85 -4.32
CA ILE A 31 -0.68 6.55 -4.46
C ILE A 31 -0.43 5.70 -3.20
N GLY A 32 -1.47 5.00 -2.71
CA GLY A 32 -1.33 4.05 -1.60
C GLY A 32 -0.37 2.91 -1.95
N GLY A 33 0.69 2.75 -1.16
CA GLY A 33 1.79 1.82 -1.44
C GLY A 33 1.37 0.35 -1.43
N ALA A 34 0.31 -0.02 -0.71
CA ALA A 34 -0.18 -1.39 -0.60
C ALA A 34 -0.53 -1.98 -1.97
N ALA A 35 -1.04 -1.14 -2.87
CA ALA A 35 -1.39 -1.51 -4.23
C ALA A 35 -0.16 -1.87 -5.08
N LEU A 36 1.02 -1.30 -4.76
CA LEU A 36 2.29 -1.61 -5.43
C LEU A 36 3.07 -2.71 -4.70
N PHE A 37 3.06 -2.75 -3.37
CA PHE A 37 3.75 -3.78 -2.59
C PHE A 37 3.13 -5.17 -2.74
N SER A 38 1.80 -5.27 -2.87
CA SER A 38 1.10 -6.55 -3.06
C SER A 38 1.54 -7.30 -4.33
N PRO A 39 1.51 -6.71 -5.55
CA PRO A 39 2.02 -7.38 -6.75
C PRO A 39 3.55 -7.55 -6.72
N ILE A 40 4.32 -6.65 -6.10
CA ILE A 40 5.77 -6.85 -5.97
C ILE A 40 6.06 -8.10 -5.13
N PHE A 41 5.42 -8.28 -3.98
CA PHE A 41 5.65 -9.44 -3.11
C PHE A 41 5.00 -10.73 -3.63
N LEU A 42 3.89 -10.64 -4.36
CA LEU A 42 3.22 -11.82 -4.93
C LEU A 42 3.75 -12.25 -6.30
N LEU A 43 4.29 -11.34 -7.12
CA LEU A 43 4.72 -11.62 -8.49
C LEU A 43 6.23 -11.44 -8.69
N ALA A 44 6.85 -10.39 -8.13
CA ALA A 44 8.27 -10.13 -8.36
C ALA A 44 9.19 -11.03 -7.52
N PHE A 45 8.83 -11.31 -6.26
CA PHE A 45 9.59 -12.22 -5.39
C PHE A 45 9.66 -13.67 -5.91
N PRO A 46 8.58 -14.29 -6.41
CA PRO A 46 8.67 -15.60 -7.04
C PRO A 46 9.59 -15.64 -8.28
N ILE A 47 9.70 -14.54 -9.03
CA ILE A 47 10.58 -14.44 -10.21
C ILE A 47 12.05 -14.33 -9.80
N LEU A 48 12.35 -13.75 -8.64
CA LEU A 48 13.71 -13.60 -8.10
C LEU A 48 14.28 -14.90 -7.52
N GLY A 49 13.46 -15.92 -7.27
CA GLY A 49 13.92 -17.27 -6.95
C GLY A 49 12.85 -18.14 -6.26
N PRO A 50 12.76 -19.46 -6.57
CA PRO A 50 11.81 -20.40 -5.94
C PRO A 50 11.96 -20.56 -4.42
N GLU A 51 13.02 -19.99 -3.86
CA GLU A 51 13.55 -20.23 -2.54
C GLU A 51 13.19 -19.07 -1.57
N TYR A 52 12.44 -18.06 -2.07
CA TYR A 52 11.83 -16.97 -1.30
C TYR A 52 10.29 -17.07 -1.19
N PRO A 53 9.67 -18.23 -0.92
CA PRO A 53 8.24 -18.25 -0.67
C PRO A 53 7.97 -17.68 0.71
N LEU A 54 7.34 -16.51 0.76
CA LEU A 54 6.49 -16.19 1.90
C LEU A 54 5.40 -17.27 1.90
N SER A 55 5.45 -18.15 2.88
CA SER A 55 4.73 -19.44 2.94
C SER A 55 3.21 -19.34 2.90
N SER A 56 2.66 -18.12 2.87
CA SER A 56 1.25 -17.83 2.58
C SER A 56 1.10 -16.43 1.94
N PRO A 57 0.22 -16.24 0.94
CA PRO A 57 -0.14 -14.91 0.44
C PRO A 57 -0.55 -13.92 1.54
N ALA A 58 -1.14 -14.43 2.62
CA ALA A 58 -1.54 -13.63 3.78
C ALA A 58 -0.33 -13.10 4.59
N SER A 59 0.78 -13.85 4.68
CA SER A 59 1.98 -13.39 5.36
C SER A 59 2.73 -12.36 4.51
N ALA A 60 2.74 -12.53 3.19
CA ALA A 60 3.28 -11.53 2.27
C ALA A 60 2.52 -10.20 2.32
N PHE A 61 1.19 -10.26 2.31
CA PHE A 61 0.38 -9.06 2.38
C PHE A 61 0.49 -8.35 3.73
N SER A 62 0.49 -9.10 4.84
CA SER A 62 0.66 -8.54 6.18
C SER A 62 2.02 -7.88 6.36
N THR A 63 3.09 -8.52 5.87
CA THR A 63 4.45 -7.95 5.92
C THR A 63 4.57 -6.71 5.04
N ALA A 64 3.98 -6.71 3.83
CA ALA A 64 3.85 -5.51 2.99
C ALA A 64 3.19 -4.35 3.71
N LEU A 65 2.01 -4.56 4.27
CA LEU A 65 1.25 -3.51 4.95
C LEU A 65 2.02 -2.95 6.15
N ILE A 66 2.66 -3.81 6.94
CA ILE A 66 3.45 -3.35 8.09
C ILE A 66 4.65 -2.52 7.61
N THR A 67 5.42 -3.03 6.64
CA THR A 67 6.58 -2.32 6.08
C THR A 67 6.19 -0.99 5.45
N GLU A 68 5.08 -0.94 4.72
CA GLU A 68 4.54 0.29 4.16
C GLU A 68 4.13 1.27 5.25
N CYS A 69 3.36 0.84 6.26
CA CYS A 69 2.94 1.70 7.36
C CYS A 69 4.15 2.38 8.02
N PHE A 70 5.23 1.65 8.26
CA PHE A 70 6.47 2.24 8.80
C PHE A 70 7.18 3.17 7.80
N GLY A 71 7.28 2.78 6.52
CA GLY A 71 7.92 3.58 5.47
C GLY A 71 7.18 4.90 5.21
N PHE A 72 5.87 4.83 5.03
CA PHE A 72 5.00 5.99 4.79
C PHE A 72 4.95 6.90 6.00
N SER A 73 4.85 6.34 7.22
CA SER A 73 4.88 7.13 8.46
C SER A 73 6.21 7.86 8.63
N SER A 74 7.33 7.20 8.35
CA SER A 74 8.66 7.81 8.42
C SER A 74 8.79 8.99 7.44
N GLY A 75 8.37 8.79 6.19
CA GLY A 75 8.36 9.85 5.17
C GLY A 75 7.43 11.01 5.55
N LEU A 76 6.21 10.71 6.01
CA LEU A 76 5.24 11.71 6.46
C LEU A 76 5.78 12.53 7.64
N LEU A 77 6.36 11.87 8.65
CA LEU A 77 6.99 12.56 9.78
C LEU A 77 8.13 13.49 9.32
N GLY A 78 8.87 13.13 8.28
CA GLY A 78 9.86 13.99 7.63
C GLY A 78 9.24 15.25 7.02
N TYR A 79 8.11 15.12 6.32
CA TYR A 79 7.37 16.26 5.76
C TYR A 79 6.78 17.17 6.85
N ILE A 80 6.25 16.57 7.93
CA ILE A 80 5.73 17.31 9.10
C ILE A 80 6.85 18.13 9.75
N ARG A 81 8.03 17.55 9.97
CA ARG A 81 9.19 18.25 10.53
C ARG A 81 9.66 19.43 9.67
N LYS A 82 9.47 19.35 8.36
CA LYS A 82 9.81 20.43 7.42
C LYS A 82 8.71 21.49 7.28
N GLY A 83 7.57 21.34 7.96
CA GLY A 83 6.46 22.28 7.89
C GLY A 83 5.76 22.34 6.52
N LEU A 84 5.94 21.31 5.69
CA LEU A 84 5.39 21.26 4.32
C LEU A 84 3.94 20.76 4.27
N VAL A 85 3.37 20.37 5.41
CA VAL A 85 2.03 19.77 5.50
C VAL A 85 1.01 20.82 5.91
N ASP A 86 0.04 21.10 5.04
CA ASP A 86 -1.14 21.91 5.38
C ASP A 86 -2.21 21.05 6.07
N PHE A 87 -2.19 21.06 7.40
CA PHE A 87 -3.16 20.33 8.21
C PHE A 87 -4.58 20.89 8.14
N LYS A 88 -4.76 22.16 7.77
CA LYS A 88 -6.10 22.76 7.68
C LYS A 88 -6.88 22.13 6.53
N THR A 89 -6.20 21.90 5.42
CA THR A 89 -6.77 21.22 4.25
C THR A 89 -6.82 19.71 4.46
N ALA A 90 -5.81 19.11 5.12
CA ALA A 90 -5.76 17.65 5.32
C ALA A 90 -6.77 17.12 6.35
N ALA A 91 -7.09 17.88 7.41
CA ALA A 91 -7.96 17.45 8.49
C ALA A 91 -9.33 16.87 8.07
N PRO A 92 -10.12 17.50 7.18
CA PRO A 92 -11.40 16.92 6.74
C PRO A 92 -11.23 15.58 6.00
N TYR A 93 -10.20 15.44 5.17
CA TYR A 93 -9.92 14.18 4.48
C TYR A 93 -9.51 13.06 5.44
N ILE A 94 -8.69 13.38 6.46
CA ILE A 94 -8.32 12.41 7.49
C ILE A 94 -9.55 12.02 8.32
N ALA A 95 -10.38 13.00 8.71
CA ALA A 95 -11.56 12.78 9.54
C ALA A 95 -12.60 11.87 8.88
N VAL A 96 -12.69 11.84 7.54
CA VAL A 96 -13.59 10.94 6.80
C VAL A 96 -12.85 9.67 6.36
N GLY A 97 -11.68 9.82 5.74
CA GLY A 97 -10.94 8.72 5.13
C GLY A 97 -10.45 7.69 6.13
N ALA A 98 -9.90 8.12 7.28
CA ALA A 98 -9.40 7.19 8.29
C ALA A 98 -10.49 6.29 8.88
N PRO A 99 -11.64 6.80 9.38
CA PRO A 99 -12.69 5.92 9.88
C PRO A 99 -13.36 5.10 8.79
N VAL A 100 -13.60 5.66 7.60
CA VAL A 100 -14.19 4.88 6.48
C VAL A 100 -13.27 3.73 6.06
N GLY A 101 -11.97 3.97 5.99
CA GLY A 101 -10.98 2.92 5.69
C GLY A 101 -10.94 1.84 6.77
N LEU A 102 -10.96 2.23 8.04
CA LEU A 102 -10.97 1.30 9.17
C LEU A 102 -12.24 0.44 9.18
N LEU A 103 -13.41 1.07 9.05
CA LEU A 103 -14.69 0.37 8.98
C LEU A 103 -14.76 -0.54 7.75
N GLY A 104 -14.35 -0.04 6.58
CA GLY A 104 -14.29 -0.82 5.35
C GLY A 104 -13.40 -2.06 5.51
N GLY A 105 -12.24 -1.93 6.15
CA GLY A 105 -11.34 -3.05 6.44
C GLY A 105 -11.93 -4.07 7.42
N VAL A 106 -12.62 -3.62 8.45
CA VAL A 106 -13.27 -4.52 9.44
C VAL A 106 -14.46 -5.25 8.81
N TYR A 107 -15.28 -4.55 8.03
CA TYR A 107 -16.50 -5.11 7.45
C TYR A 107 -16.30 -5.79 6.09
N CYS A 108 -15.09 -5.79 5.51
CA CYS A 108 -14.85 -6.34 4.17
C CYS A 108 -15.20 -7.83 4.04
N ASN A 109 -15.08 -8.60 5.13
CA ASN A 109 -15.36 -10.04 5.15
C ASN A 109 -16.86 -10.38 5.19
N VAL A 110 -17.74 -9.39 5.42
CA VAL A 110 -19.20 -9.58 5.48
C VAL A 110 -19.81 -9.57 4.08
N PHE A 111 -19.16 -8.92 3.13
CA PHE A 111 -19.67 -8.74 1.77
C PHE A 111 -19.15 -9.80 0.81
N ASP A 112 -19.96 -10.14 -0.20
CA ASP A 112 -19.52 -11.04 -1.27
C ASP A 112 -18.33 -10.42 -2.04
N PRO A 113 -17.19 -11.13 -2.16
CA PRO A 113 -16.02 -10.64 -2.88
C PRO A 113 -16.32 -10.24 -4.34
N SER A 114 -17.30 -10.88 -4.97
CA SER A 114 -17.69 -10.63 -6.36
C SER A 114 -18.33 -9.24 -6.50
N ILE A 115 -19.16 -8.87 -5.52
CA ILE A 115 -19.83 -7.57 -5.48
C ILE A 115 -18.80 -6.47 -5.24
N LEU A 116 -17.86 -6.66 -4.31
CA LEU A 116 -16.78 -5.69 -4.07
C LEU A 116 -15.93 -5.45 -5.31
N ARG A 117 -15.56 -6.51 -6.03
CA ARG A 117 -14.78 -6.41 -7.27
C ARG A 117 -15.55 -5.68 -8.36
N LEU A 118 -16.84 -5.98 -8.52
CA LEU A 118 -17.69 -5.32 -9.52
C LEU A 118 -17.90 -3.84 -9.17
N ALA A 119 -18.15 -3.53 -7.90
CA ALA A 119 -18.29 -2.15 -7.43
C ALA A 119 -17.00 -1.35 -7.63
N TYR A 120 -15.83 -1.93 -7.29
CA TYR A 120 -14.53 -1.32 -7.54
C TYR A 120 -14.28 -1.09 -9.04
N GLY A 121 -14.57 -2.08 -9.88
CA GLY A 121 -14.45 -1.96 -11.33
C GLY A 121 -15.35 -0.86 -11.90
N ALA A 122 -16.60 -0.77 -11.45
CA ALA A 122 -17.52 0.29 -11.84
C ALA A 122 -17.03 1.67 -11.41
N LEU A 123 -16.50 1.80 -10.19
CA LEU A 123 -15.88 3.02 -9.70
C LEU A 123 -14.71 3.46 -10.59
N MET A 124 -13.81 2.52 -10.94
CA MET A 124 -12.66 2.80 -11.80
C MET A 124 -13.07 3.21 -13.22
N LEU A 125 -14.09 2.59 -13.79
CA LEU A 125 -14.65 3.02 -15.07
C LEU A 125 -15.24 4.43 -15.00
N GLY A 126 -15.99 4.74 -13.94
CA GLY A 126 -16.53 6.09 -13.72
C GLY A 126 -15.42 7.14 -13.58
N LEU A 127 -14.36 6.82 -12.83
CA LEU A 127 -13.17 7.66 -12.67
C LEU A 127 -12.45 7.86 -14.00
N SER A 128 -12.31 6.81 -14.80
CA SER A 128 -11.74 6.88 -16.15
C SER A 128 -12.53 7.82 -17.05
N VAL A 129 -13.86 7.75 -17.03
CA VAL A 129 -14.71 8.65 -17.83
C VAL A 129 -14.50 10.09 -17.37
N LEU A 130 -14.58 10.36 -16.06
CA LEU A 130 -14.37 11.71 -15.52
C LEU A 130 -13.01 12.29 -15.91
N LEU A 131 -11.92 11.51 -15.80
CA LEU A 131 -10.59 11.98 -16.17
C LEU A 131 -10.51 12.36 -17.65
N VAL A 132 -11.05 11.53 -18.55
CA VAL A 132 -11.10 11.82 -19.98
C VAL A 132 -11.95 13.06 -20.27
N THR A 133 -13.06 13.25 -19.55
CA THR A 133 -13.94 14.41 -19.79
C THR A 133 -13.32 15.72 -19.26
N GLN A 134 -12.50 15.66 -18.21
CA GLN A 134 -11.77 16.82 -17.69
C GLN A 134 -10.61 17.24 -18.60
N GLU A 135 -10.02 16.31 -19.36
CA GLU A 135 -9.02 16.61 -20.39
C GLU A 135 -9.59 17.43 -21.57
N GLU A 136 -10.89 17.35 -21.84
CA GLU A 136 -11.53 18.13 -22.92
C GLU A 136 -11.81 19.60 -22.54
N ASP A 137 -11.76 19.95 -21.25
CA ASP A 137 -12.14 21.28 -20.72
C ASP A 137 -10.92 22.14 -20.30
N THR A 138 -9.68 21.67 -20.54
CA THR A 138 -8.42 22.39 -20.28
C THR A 138 -7.69 22.73 -21.58
#